data_AF-A0AAJ4XPG5-F1
#
_entry.id   AF-A0AAJ4XPG5-F1
#
_cell.length_a   1.000
_cell.length_b   1.000
_cell.length_c   1.000
_cell.angle_alpha   90.00
_cell.angle_beta   90.00
_cell.angle_gamma   90.00
#
_symmetry.space_group_name_H-M   'P 1'
#
loop_
_entity.id
_entity.type
_entity.pdbx_description
1 polymer ?
#
loop_
_entity_poly.entity_id
_entity_poly.type
_entity_poly.pdbx_seq_one_letter_code
_entity_poly.pdbx_strand_id
1 'polypeptide(L)'
;MTAAGRLLLAIGTLVFLHAAYSTYEHLSLRKSLGLVGAEAESMPIDITLETLVSFVVILLGIALTAAPLKNVTWASEMRSKSVDEVDSRTSFATLTHRGQILFASSD
;
A
#
# COMPACT_ATOMS: atom_id res chain seq x y z
N MET A 1 5.63 3.92 6.13
CA MET A 1 4.22 3.48 6.00
C MET A 1 3.51 3.89 7.27
N THR A 2 2.49 4.74 7.20
CA THR A 2 1.78 5.22 8.39
C THR A 2 0.82 4.13 8.90
N ALA A 3 0.81 3.85 10.20
CA ALA A 3 -0.15 2.90 10.79
C ALA A 3 -1.61 3.36 10.55
N ALA A 4 -1.82 4.68 10.54
CA ALA A 4 -3.11 5.30 10.22
C ALA A 4 -3.58 4.99 8.78
N GLY A 5 -2.70 5.06 7.77
CA GLY A 5 -3.05 4.74 6.38
C GLY A 5 -3.50 3.28 6.21
N ARG A 6 -2.82 2.35 6.88
CA ARG A 6 -3.20 0.92 6.91
C ARG A 6 -4.54 0.69 7.60
N LEU A 7 -4.79 1.38 8.71
CA LEU A 7 -6.07 1.29 9.42
C LEU A 7 -7.23 1.81 8.56
N LEU A 8 -7.06 2.99 7.95
CA LEU A 8 -8.05 3.56 7.04
C LEU A 8 -8.31 2.65 5.84
N LEU A 9 -7.27 2.05 5.26
CA LEU A 9 -7.42 1.12 4.15
C LEU A 9 -8.21 -0.13 4.57
N ALA A 10 -7.92 -0.69 5.74
CA ALA A 10 -8.64 -1.85 6.27
C ALA A 10 -10.12 -1.54 6.53
N ILE A 11 -10.40 -0.43 7.22
CA ILE A 11 -11.77 0.02 7.51
C ILE A 11 -12.53 0.32 6.21
N GLY A 12 -11.93 1.09 5.30
CA GLY A 12 -12.54 1.43 4.02
C GLY A 12 -12.86 0.18 3.18
N THR A 13 -11.97 -0.81 3.17
CA THR A 13 -12.20 -2.08 2.47
C THR A 13 -13.35 -2.88 3.10
N LEU A 14 -13.45 -2.92 4.43
CA LEU A 14 -14.55 -3.59 5.12
C LEU A 14 -15.90 -2.93 4.83
N VAL A 15 -15.98 -1.59 4.89
CA VAL A 15 -17.22 -0.86 4.56
C VAL A 15 -17.58 -1.01 3.09
N PHE A 16 -16.58 -1.02 2.19
CA PHE A 16 -16.83 -1.26 0.76
C PHE A 16 -17.38 -2.66 0.49
N LEU A 17 -16.84 -3.69 1.17
CA LEU A 17 -17.37 -5.05 1.10
C LEU A 17 -18.78 -5.14 1.69
N HIS A 18 -19.06 -4.41 2.76
CA HIS A 18 -20.39 -4.32 3.33
C HIS A 18 -21.39 -3.75 2.32
N ALA A 19 -21.07 -2.63 1.69
CA ALA A 19 -21.91 -2.00 0.68
C ALA A 19 -22.11 -2.88 -0.58
N ALA A 20 -21.07 -3.63 -0.97
CA ALA A 20 -21.17 -4.63 -2.04
C ALA A 20 -22.11 -5.78 -1.67
N TYR A 21 -22.08 -6.24 -0.42
CA TYR A 21 -23.03 -7.24 0.09
C TYR A 21 -24.46 -6.68 0.13
N SER A 22 -24.66 -5.45 0.62
CA SER A 22 -25.97 -4.78 0.62
C SER A 22 -26.55 -4.65 -0.80
N THR A 23 -25.69 -4.33 -1.77
CA THR A 23 -26.06 -4.32 -3.20
C THR A 23 -26.51 -5.70 -3.68
N TYR A 24 -25.74 -6.74 -3.35
CA TYR A 24 -26.08 -8.12 -3.71
C TYR A 24 -27.40 -8.57 -3.09
N GLU A 25 -27.60 -8.32 -1.80
CA GLU A 25 -28.84 -8.64 -1.08
C GLU A 25 -30.04 -7.93 -1.70
N HIS A 26 -29.93 -6.61 -1.93
CA HIS A 26 -30.99 -5.83 -2.55
C HIS A 26 -31.39 -6.37 -3.93
N LEU A 27 -30.41 -6.67 -4.80
CA LEU A 27 -30.67 -7.23 -6.12
C LEU A 27 -31.24 -8.66 -6.06
N SER A 28 -30.76 -9.48 -5.12
CA SER A 28 -31.23 -10.85 -4.91
C SER A 28 -32.69 -10.88 -4.47
N LEU A 29 -33.07 -10.02 -3.52
CA LEU A 29 -34.45 -9.87 -3.04
C LEU A 29 -35.38 -9.37 -4.14
N ARG A 30 -34.96 -8.36 -4.92
CA ARG A 30 -35.77 -7.88 -6.06
C ARG A 30 -35.99 -8.98 -7.09
N LYS A 31 -34.97 -9.80 -7.36
CA LYS A 31 -35.08 -10.93 -8.27
C LYS A 31 -36.02 -12.01 -7.75
N SER A 32 -35.97 -12.35 -6.46
CA SER A 32 -36.83 -13.39 -5.88
C SER A 32 -38.30 -12.98 -5.82
N LEU A 33 -38.58 -11.68 -5.67
CA LEU A 33 -39.93 -11.11 -5.69
C LEU A 33 -40.53 -10.97 -7.10
N GLY A 34 -39.80 -11.36 -8.16
CA GLY A 34 -40.29 -11.25 -9.54
C GLY A 34 -40.39 -9.82 -10.05
N LEU A 35 -39.77 -8.85 -9.36
CA LEU A 35 -39.76 -7.41 -9.71
C LEU A 35 -38.76 -7.11 -10.86
N VAL A 36 -38.40 -8.12 -11.65
CA VAL A 36 -37.47 -8.00 -12.78
C VAL A 36 -38.21 -7.33 -13.93
N GLY A 37 -38.14 -6.00 -14.01
CA GLY A 37 -38.74 -5.21 -15.11
C GLY A 37 -39.88 -4.27 -14.69
N ALA A 38 -40.35 -4.33 -13.45
CA ALA A 38 -41.10 -3.21 -12.87
C ALA A 38 -40.12 -2.04 -12.75
N GLU A 39 -40.40 -0.94 -13.48
CA GLU A 39 -39.68 0.36 -13.55
C GLU A 39 -38.28 0.31 -12.92
N ALA A 40 -37.21 0.40 -13.73
CA ALA A 40 -35.82 0.30 -13.31
C ALA A 40 -35.47 1.28 -12.16
N GLU A 41 -35.83 0.91 -10.95
CA GLU A 41 -35.65 1.71 -9.76
C GLU A 41 -34.16 1.72 -9.48
N SER A 42 -33.60 2.93 -9.46
CA SER A 42 -32.20 3.17 -9.16
C SER A 42 -31.82 2.54 -7.82
N MET A 43 -30.54 2.19 -7.65
CA MET A 43 -30.03 1.69 -6.38
C MET A 43 -30.40 2.68 -5.25
N PRO A 44 -30.79 2.18 -4.06
CA PRO A 44 -31.02 3.01 -2.89
C PRO A 44 -29.87 4.00 -2.63
N ILE A 45 -30.24 5.24 -2.29
CA ILE A 45 -29.30 6.36 -2.13
C ILE A 45 -28.29 6.10 -1.00
N ASP A 46 -28.69 5.37 0.03
CA ASP A 46 -27.84 4.95 1.14
C ASP A 46 -26.70 4.04 0.67
N ILE A 47 -26.99 2.98 -0.10
CA ILE A 47 -25.98 2.06 -0.65
C ILE A 47 -25.03 2.81 -1.59
N THR A 48 -25.55 3.72 -2.42
CA THR A 48 -24.71 4.52 -3.33
C THR A 48 -23.79 5.49 -2.57
N LEU A 49 -24.27 6.12 -1.50
CA LEU A 49 -23.43 6.97 -0.65
C LEU A 49 -22.41 6.16 0.14
N GLU A 50 -22.78 4.99 0.66
CA GLU A 50 -21.87 4.11 1.40
C GLU A 50 -20.72 3.61 0.52
N THR A 51 -21.03 3.18 -0.71
CA THR A 51 -20.01 2.79 -1.71
C THR A 51 -19.10 3.96 -2.09
N LEU A 52 -19.65 5.17 -2.31
CA LEU A 52 -18.87 6.34 -2.66
C LEU A 52 -17.94 6.78 -1.52
N VAL A 53 -18.46 6.82 -0.29
CA VAL A 53 -17.69 7.23 0.90
C VAL A 53 -16.59 6.20 1.18
N SER A 54 -16.90 4.90 1.15
CA SER A 54 -15.89 3.85 1.36
C SER A 54 -14.80 3.89 0.28
N PHE A 55 -15.15 4.18 -0.97
CA PHE A 55 -14.16 4.39 -2.04
C PHE A 55 -13.22 5.56 -1.76
N VAL A 56 -13.74 6.72 -1.33
CA VAL A 56 -12.91 7.88 -0.94
C VAL A 56 -11.99 7.55 0.23
N VAL A 57 -12.49 6.83 1.25
CA VAL A 57 -11.68 6.39 2.40
C VAL A 57 -10.54 5.46 1.95
N ILE A 58 -10.81 4.53 1.04
CA ILE A 58 -9.79 3.66 0.46
C ILE A 58 -8.73 4.48 -0.28
N LEU A 59 -9.14 5.45 -1.12
CA LEU A 59 -8.19 6.33 -1.83
C LEU A 59 -7.27 7.09 -0.87
N LEU A 60 -7.83 7.62 0.22
CA LEU A 60 -7.05 8.28 1.27
C LEU A 60 -6.09 7.31 1.97
N GLY A 61 -6.55 6.10 2.30
CA GLY A 61 -5.73 5.05 2.90
C GLY A 61 -4.55 4.65 2.00
N ILE A 62 -4.78 4.52 0.69
CA ILE A 62 -3.75 4.23 -0.32
C ILE A 62 -2.75 5.39 -0.39
N ALA A 63 -3.23 6.63 -0.53
CA ALA A 63 -2.37 7.81 -0.62
C ALA A 63 -1.44 7.96 0.59
N LEU A 64 -1.94 7.68 1.80
CA LEU A 64 -1.17 7.73 3.04
C LEU A 64 -0.21 6.54 3.24
N THR A 65 -0.41 5.46 2.49
CA THR A 65 0.45 4.27 2.51
C THR A 65 1.56 4.35 1.47
N ALA A 66 1.43 5.22 0.47
CA ALA A 66 2.40 5.42 -0.59
C ALA A 66 3.80 5.72 -0.03
N ALA A 67 4.83 5.21 -0.71
CA ALA A 67 6.21 5.49 -0.35
C ALA A 67 6.51 6.99 -0.58
N PRO A 68 7.36 7.60 0.28
CA PRO A 68 7.79 8.97 0.04
C PRO A 68 8.53 9.07 -1.29
N LEU A 69 8.37 10.20 -1.97
CA LEU A 69 9.09 10.45 -3.22
C LEU A 69 10.59 10.53 -2.94
N LYS A 70 11.39 9.88 -3.79
CA LYS A 70 12.84 9.99 -3.76
C LYS A 70 13.29 11.21 -4.57
N ASN A 71 14.33 11.90 -4.10
CA ASN A 71 14.93 13.00 -4.84
C ASN A 71 15.54 12.52 -6.17
N VAL A 72 15.36 13.30 -7.22
CA VAL A 72 15.85 12.97 -8.57
C VAL A 72 17.35 13.24 -8.73
N THR A 73 17.91 14.14 -7.92
CA THR A 73 19.29 14.59 -8.11
C THR A 73 20.29 13.59 -7.54
N TRP A 74 21.34 13.28 -8.31
CA TRP A 74 22.41 12.41 -7.85
C TRP A 74 23.20 13.03 -6.68
N ALA A 75 23.37 14.36 -6.69
CA ALA A 75 24.03 15.10 -5.61
C ALA A 75 23.32 14.97 -4.25
N SER A 76 21.97 14.92 -4.22
CA SER A 76 21.23 14.71 -2.97
C SER A 76 21.42 13.30 -2.43
N GLU A 77 21.50 12.29 -3.30
CA GLU A 77 21.77 10.91 -2.90
C GLU A 77 23.20 10.78 -2.37
N MET A 78 24.17 11.34 -3.10
CA MET A 78 25.59 11.25 -2.78
C MET A 78 25.94 11.93 -1.44
N ARG A 79 25.18 12.94 -1.01
CA ARG A 79 25.35 13.58 0.30
C ARG A 79 25.11 12.63 1.47
N SER A 80 24.30 11.58 1.28
CA SER A 80 24.02 10.60 2.34
C SER A 80 25.07 9.49 2.44
N LYS A 81 25.96 9.36 1.45
CA LYS A 81 26.98 8.32 1.36
C LYS A 81 28.32 8.82 1.93
N SER A 82 29.02 7.96 2.64
CA SER A 82 30.38 8.24 3.12
C SER A 82 31.43 7.99 2.02
N VAL A 83 32.60 8.60 2.16
CA VAL A 83 33.73 8.38 1.24
C VAL A 83 34.17 6.91 1.29
N ASP A 84 34.27 6.34 2.49
CA ASP A 84 34.69 4.94 2.68
C ASP A 84 33.71 3.94 2.02
N GLU A 85 32.40 4.22 2.08
CA GLU A 85 31.38 3.38 1.42
C GLU A 85 31.60 3.34 -0.09
N VAL A 86 31.91 4.50 -0.69
CA VAL A 86 32.09 4.64 -2.13
C VAL A 86 33.46 4.13 -2.58
N ASP A 87 34.49 4.30 -1.73
CA ASP A 87 35.86 3.89 -2.02
C ASP A 87 36.14 2.41 -1.74
N SER A 88 35.24 1.71 -1.02
CA SER A 88 35.36 0.28 -0.69
C SER A 88 35.55 -0.66 -1.89
N ARG A 89 35.22 -0.21 -3.11
CA ARG A 89 35.49 -0.83 -4.43
C ARG A 89 35.63 -2.36 -4.36
N THR A 90 34.56 -3.03 -3.96
CA THR A 90 34.59 -4.47 -3.60
C THR A 90 35.08 -5.37 -4.74
N SER A 91 34.86 -4.96 -6.00
CA SER A 91 35.37 -5.67 -7.18
C SER A 91 36.89 -5.73 -7.26
N PHE A 92 37.61 -4.87 -6.54
CA PHE A 92 39.07 -4.81 -6.46
C PHE A 92 39.57 -5.11 -5.04
N ALA A 93 38.74 -5.71 -4.19
CA ALA A 93 39.12 -6.04 -2.82
C ALA A 93 40.29 -7.04 -2.81
N THR A 94 41.37 -6.69 -2.11
CA THR A 94 42.50 -7.58 -1.88
C THR A 94 42.32 -8.33 -0.56
N LEU A 95 42.49 -9.65 -0.59
CA LEU A 95 42.36 -10.47 0.61
C LEU A 95 43.65 -10.46 1.46
N THR A 96 44.79 -10.08 0.87
CA THR A 96 46.09 -9.99 1.54
C THR A 96 46.22 -8.69 2.34
N HIS A 97 45.50 -8.61 3.46
CA HIS A 97 45.55 -7.49 4.39
C HIS A 97 45.75 -7.98 5.82
N ARG A 98 46.12 -7.07 6.73
CA ARG A 98 46.47 -7.41 8.13
C ARG A 98 45.34 -8.08 8.92
N GLY A 99 44.10 -7.93 8.47
CA GLY A 99 42.93 -8.58 9.07
C GLY A 99 43.04 -10.11 9.08
N GLN A 100 43.76 -10.71 8.12
CA GLN A 100 43.99 -12.15 8.10
C GLN A 100 44.73 -12.67 9.33
N ILE A 101 45.62 -11.86 9.93
CA ILE A 101 46.40 -12.24 11.12
C ILE A 101 45.67 -11.78 12.39
N LEU A 102 45.08 -10.58 12.36
CA LEU A 102 44.42 -9.98 13.52
C LEU A 102 43.10 -10.67 13.89
N PHE A 103 42.41 -11.26 12.92
CA PHE A 103 41.12 -11.95 13.12
C PHE A 103 41.19 -13.45 12.79
N ALA A 104 42.39 -14.04 12.75
CA ALA A 104 42.54 -15.49 12.63
C ALA A 104 41.94 -16.19 13.86
N SER A 105 41.26 -17.31 13.65
CA SER A 105 40.81 -18.17 14.75
C SER A 105 42.02 -18.80 15.44
N SER A 106 42.03 -18.77 16.76
CA SER A 106 43.02 -19.46 17.58
C SER A 106 42.61 -20.92 17.76
N ASP A 107 42.96 -21.76 16.79
CA ASP A 107 43.07 -23.22 16.97
C ASP A 107 44.50 -23.59 17.39
#